data_AF-A0A1L9R7C7-F1
#
_entry.id   AF-A0A1L9R7C7-F1
#
_cell.length_a   1.000
_cell.length_b   1.000
_cell.length_c   1.000
_cell.angle_alpha   90.00
_cell.angle_beta   90.00
_cell.angle_gamma   90.00
#
_symmetry.space_group_name_H-M   'P 1'
#
loop_
_entity.id
_entity.type
_entity.pdbx_description
1 polymer ?
#
loop_
_entity_poly.entity_id
_entity_poly.type
_entity_poly.pdbx_seq_one_letter_code
_entity_poly.pdbx_strand_id
1 'polypeptide(L)'
;MRFSSLLFTLLPLFSRAQSDSDTDDAFASGQPGGELGWVVCQFATPEVWHFPYPGDCTKFIKCDIEHHLSTIYSCDKPLHFNPYIQTCDWSENAGCAFHV
;
A
#
# COMPACT_ATOMS: atom_id res chain seq x y z
N MET A 1 18.62 -32.86 -4.18
CA MET A 1 19.97 -33.41 -3.91
C MET A 1 20.32 -33.10 -2.46
N ARG A 2 20.69 -34.10 -1.65
CA ARG A 2 20.92 -33.92 -0.21
C ARG A 2 22.25 -33.21 0.02
N PHE A 3 22.25 -32.11 0.76
CA PHE A 3 23.44 -31.60 1.43
C PHE A 3 23.26 -31.81 2.94
N SER A 4 24.25 -32.51 3.48
CA SER A 4 24.39 -32.95 4.86
C SER A 4 24.46 -31.77 5.82
N SER A 5 23.88 -32.00 6.99
CA SER A 5 24.00 -31.20 8.21
C SER A 5 25.43 -30.76 8.49
N LEU A 6 25.62 -29.50 8.93
CA LEU A 6 26.40 -29.11 10.12
C LEU A 6 26.50 -27.56 10.23
N LEU A 7 26.06 -27.03 11.38
CA LEU A 7 26.49 -25.77 12.02
C LEU A 7 26.31 -24.43 11.26
N PHE A 8 25.15 -23.77 11.42
CA PHE A 8 25.06 -22.29 11.36
C PHE A 8 24.05 -21.79 12.41
N THR A 9 24.60 -21.47 13.57
CA THR A 9 24.25 -20.37 14.47
C THR A 9 22.81 -19.80 14.46
N LEU A 10 22.19 -19.91 15.63
CA LEU A 10 21.04 -19.16 16.17
C LEU A 10 21.00 -17.65 15.82
N LEU A 11 20.52 -17.28 14.62
CA LEU A 11 20.05 -15.93 14.31
C LEU A 11 18.92 -16.07 13.26
N PRO A 12 17.66 -15.68 13.54
CA PRO A 12 16.66 -15.53 12.50
C PRO A 12 17.02 -14.30 11.64
N LEU A 13 17.95 -14.46 10.70
CA LEU A 13 18.39 -13.46 9.74
C LEU A 13 17.55 -13.55 8.47
N PHE A 14 16.25 -13.31 8.58
CA PHE A 14 15.44 -12.81 7.47
C PHE A 14 14.41 -11.78 7.96
N SER A 15 14.82 -10.91 8.88
CA SER A 15 14.21 -9.57 8.97
C SER A 15 14.74 -8.72 7.81
N ARG A 16 14.17 -8.90 6.62
CA ARG A 16 14.09 -7.79 5.65
C ARG A 16 12.62 -7.41 5.52
N ALA A 17 12.10 -6.80 6.57
CA ALA A 17 11.13 -5.73 6.38
C ALA A 17 11.92 -4.59 5.71
N GLN A 18 12.07 -4.68 4.40
CA GLN A 18 12.65 -3.60 3.61
C GLN A 18 11.53 -2.56 3.50
N SER A 19 11.46 -1.67 4.49
CA SER A 19 10.74 -0.42 4.38
C SER A 19 11.55 0.48 3.47
N ASP A 20 11.45 0.26 2.17
CA ASP A 20 11.86 1.23 1.17
C ASP A 20 10.78 2.33 1.21
N SER A 21 10.92 3.23 2.18
CA SER A 21 10.03 4.36 2.38
C SER A 21 10.45 5.47 1.42
N ASP A 22 9.87 5.45 0.23
CA ASP A 22 9.79 6.64 -0.61
C ASP A 22 9.12 7.75 0.23
N THR A 23 9.80 8.88 0.38
CA THR A 23 9.52 9.90 1.42
C THR A 23 8.28 10.77 1.17
N ASP A 24 7.38 10.34 0.30
CA ASP A 24 6.15 11.03 -0.13
C ASP A 24 4.89 10.58 0.63
N ASP A 25 4.96 9.47 1.38
CA ASP A 25 3.83 8.92 2.15
C ASP A 25 3.89 9.23 3.67
N ALA A 26 4.48 10.36 4.08
CA ALA A 26 4.79 10.63 5.50
C ALA A 26 3.58 10.61 6.47
N PHE A 27 2.35 10.60 5.94
CA PHE A 27 1.10 10.50 6.69
C PHE A 27 0.33 9.20 6.43
N ALA A 28 0.98 8.17 5.89
CA ALA A 28 0.34 6.90 5.61
C ALA A 28 1.26 5.70 5.88
N SER A 29 0.66 4.60 6.34
CA SER A 29 1.36 3.32 6.58
C SER A 29 0.81 2.21 5.70
N GLY A 30 1.70 1.46 5.05
CA GLY A 30 1.37 0.47 4.02
C GLY A 30 1.46 -1.00 4.47
N GLN A 31 0.61 -1.85 3.90
CA GLN A 31 0.66 -3.32 3.98
C GLN A 31 0.38 -3.94 2.61
N PRO A 32 0.81 -5.19 2.31
CA PRO A 32 0.56 -5.81 1.00
C PRO A 32 -0.94 -5.84 0.63
N GLY A 33 -1.26 -5.48 -0.62
CA GLY A 33 -2.63 -5.28 -1.11
C GLY A 33 -3.45 -6.55 -1.33
N GLY A 34 -2.80 -7.71 -1.40
CA GLY A 34 -3.45 -9.01 -1.59
C GLY A 34 -4.29 -9.09 -2.86
N GLU A 35 -5.37 -9.89 -2.81
CA GLU A 35 -6.28 -10.11 -3.95
C GLU A 35 -7.00 -8.82 -4.39
N LEU A 36 -7.42 -7.99 -3.43
CA LEU A 36 -8.07 -6.72 -3.73
C LEU A 36 -7.12 -5.78 -4.49
N GLY A 37 -5.90 -5.61 -4.00
CA GLY A 37 -4.89 -4.79 -4.65
C GLY A 37 -4.55 -5.30 -6.05
N TRP A 38 -4.44 -6.63 -6.21
CA TRP A 38 -4.23 -7.25 -7.52
C TRP A 38 -5.33 -6.89 -8.54
N VAL A 39 -6.61 -7.00 -8.16
CA VAL A 39 -7.74 -6.69 -9.06
C VAL A 39 -7.77 -5.21 -9.42
N VAL A 40 -7.57 -4.33 -8.43
CA VAL A 40 -7.64 -2.89 -8.62
C VAL A 40 -6.48 -2.38 -9.48
N CYS A 41 -5.25 -2.87 -9.23
CA CYS A 41 -4.07 -2.39 -9.94
C CYS A 41 -3.98 -2.82 -11.41
N GLN A 42 -4.84 -3.74 -11.88
CA GLN A 42 -4.98 -4.02 -13.31
C GLN A 42 -5.51 -2.81 -14.10
N PHE A 43 -6.17 -1.86 -13.43
CA PHE A 43 -6.71 -0.64 -14.02
C PHE A 43 -5.82 0.59 -13.80
N ALA A 44 -4.65 0.42 -13.21
CA ALA A 44 -3.72 1.51 -12.95
C ALA A 44 -3.12 2.07 -14.25
N THR A 45 -2.91 3.38 -14.26
CA THR A 45 -2.29 4.14 -15.36
C THR A 45 -1.18 5.02 -14.79
N PRO A 46 -0.23 5.51 -15.62
CA PRO A 46 0.77 6.48 -15.15
C PRO A 46 0.15 7.75 -14.55
N GLU A 47 -1.07 8.11 -14.98
CA GLU A 47 -1.79 9.28 -14.48
C GLU A 47 -2.55 9.01 -13.16
N VAL A 48 -3.02 7.77 -12.96
CA VAL A 48 -3.82 7.36 -11.79
C VAL A 48 -3.36 5.99 -11.31
N TRP A 49 -2.74 5.98 -10.14
CA TRP A 49 -2.08 4.81 -9.56
C TRP A 49 -2.39 4.63 -8.06
N HIS A 50 -3.11 5.58 -7.45
CA HIS A 50 -3.74 5.47 -6.14
C HIS A 50 -5.26 5.35 -6.27
N PHE A 51 -5.83 4.31 -5.68
CA PHE A 51 -7.27 4.00 -5.75
C PHE A 51 -7.93 3.98 -4.37
N PRO A 52 -9.21 4.39 -4.25
CA PRO A 52 -9.94 4.31 -2.99
C PRO A 52 -10.04 2.88 -2.46
N TYR A 53 -9.94 2.71 -1.14
CA TYR A 53 -10.26 1.43 -0.51
C TYR A 53 -11.78 1.28 -0.30
N PRO A 54 -12.37 0.12 -0.64
CA PRO A 54 -13.81 -0.09 -0.49
C PRO A 54 -14.23 -0.08 0.99
N GLY A 55 -15.15 0.82 1.33
CA GLY A 55 -15.76 0.89 2.67
C GLY A 55 -14.92 1.58 3.75
N ASP A 56 -13.71 2.05 3.45
CA ASP A 56 -12.87 2.78 4.41
C ASP A 56 -12.15 3.96 3.74
N CYS A 57 -12.64 5.18 4.00
CA CYS A 57 -12.06 6.42 3.48
C CYS A 57 -10.66 6.71 4.01
N THR A 58 -10.26 6.10 5.13
CA THR A 58 -8.92 6.27 5.70
C THR A 58 -7.89 5.39 4.99
N LYS A 59 -8.28 4.64 3.96
CA LYS A 59 -7.40 3.73 3.25
C LYS A 59 -7.42 3.96 1.74
N PHE A 60 -6.30 3.65 1.11
CA PHE A 60 -6.16 3.63 -0.34
C PHE A 60 -5.23 2.51 -0.78
N ILE A 61 -5.28 2.17 -2.07
CA ILE A 61 -4.47 1.15 -2.69
C ILE A 61 -3.46 1.86 -3.60
N LYS A 62 -2.17 1.69 -3.32
CA LYS A 62 -1.05 2.12 -4.14
C LYS A 62 -0.61 1.01 -5.07
N CYS A 63 -0.59 1.30 -6.36
CA CYS A 63 -0.21 0.38 -7.40
C CYS A 63 1.17 0.72 -7.93
N ASP A 64 2.12 -0.18 -7.73
CA ASP A 64 3.40 -0.15 -8.42
C ASP A 64 3.24 -0.89 -9.75
N ILE A 65 3.07 -0.11 -10.82
CA ILE A 65 2.85 -0.65 -12.17
C ILE A 65 4.12 -1.33 -12.69
N GLU A 66 5.30 -0.81 -12.34
CA GLU A 66 6.59 -1.32 -12.83
C GLU A 66 6.91 -2.70 -12.23
N HIS A 67 6.66 -2.87 -10.92
CA HIS A 67 6.94 -4.13 -10.21
C HIS A 67 5.72 -5.04 -10.08
N HIS A 68 4.55 -4.61 -10.56
CA HIS A 68 3.27 -5.31 -10.41
C HIS A 68 2.92 -5.62 -8.94
N LEU A 69 3.27 -4.69 -8.05
CA LEU A 69 2.98 -4.79 -6.62
C LEU A 69 1.82 -3.87 -6.24
N SER A 70 1.14 -4.23 -5.15
CA SER A 70 0.09 -3.40 -4.57
C SER A 70 0.26 -3.32 -3.07
N THR A 71 -0.02 -2.13 -2.53
CA THR A 71 0.08 -1.84 -1.11
C THR A 71 -1.16 -1.08 -0.67
N ILE A 72 -1.85 -1.58 0.36
CA ILE A 72 -2.92 -0.84 1.02
C ILE A 72 -2.29 0.09 2.05
N TYR A 73 -2.48 1.37 1.87
CA TYR A 73 -2.07 2.41 2.79
C TYR A 73 -3.21 2.85 3.69
N SER A 74 -2.89 3.19 4.92
CA SER A 74 -3.80 3.83 5.87
C SER A 74 -3.33 5.24 6.16
N CYS A 75 -4.17 6.24 5.86
CA CYS A 75 -3.98 7.63 6.22
C CYS A 75 -4.01 7.82 7.74
N ASP A 76 -3.15 8.69 8.24
CA ASP A 76 -3.17 9.12 9.63
C ASP A 76 -4.45 9.89 9.94
N LYS A 77 -4.96 9.74 11.16
CA LYS A 77 -6.15 10.49 11.59
C LYS A 77 -5.81 11.98 11.72
N PRO A 78 -6.66 12.90 11.23
CA PRO A 78 -8.04 12.70 10.75
C PRO A 78 -8.19 12.77 9.21
N LEU A 79 -7.21 12.26 8.47
CA LEU A 79 -7.12 12.36 7.02
C LEU A 79 -7.85 11.21 6.31
N HIS A 80 -8.39 11.49 5.14
CA HIS A 80 -8.99 10.54 4.21
C HIS A 80 -8.26 10.58 2.87
N PHE A 81 -8.31 9.49 2.12
CA PHE A 81 -7.78 9.50 0.75
C PHE A 81 -8.62 10.40 -0.16
N ASN A 82 -7.95 11.31 -0.86
CA ASN A 82 -8.53 12.18 -1.86
C ASN A 82 -8.10 11.71 -3.26
N PRO A 83 -9.00 11.12 -4.07
CA PRO A 83 -8.66 10.58 -5.38
C PRO A 83 -8.26 11.66 -6.39
N TYR A 84 -8.67 12.92 -6.18
CA TYR A 84 -8.34 14.02 -7.10
C TYR A 84 -6.89 14.45 -7.00
N ILE A 85 -6.33 14.46 -5.79
CA ILE A 85 -4.91 14.80 -5.55
C ILE A 85 -4.04 13.56 -5.31
N GLN A 86 -4.62 12.36 -5.40
CA GLN A 86 -3.93 11.08 -5.27
C GLN A 86 -3.14 10.94 -3.95
N THR A 87 -3.64 11.48 -2.83
CA THR A 87 -3.00 11.34 -1.52
C THR A 87 -4.00 11.57 -0.38
N CYS A 88 -3.56 11.41 0.87
CA CYS A 88 -4.34 11.73 2.06
C CYS A 88 -4.53 13.24 2.18
N ASP A 89 -5.77 13.65 2.45
CA ASP A 89 -6.18 15.04 2.68
C ASP A 89 -7.11 15.11 3.89
N TRP A 90 -7.39 16.31 4.37
CA TRP A 90 -8.40 16.52 5.41
C TRP A 90 -9.73 15.92 4.97
N SER A 91 -10.37 15.19 5.89
CA SER A 91 -11.62 14.45 5.61
C SER A 91 -12.74 15.32 5.02
N GLU A 92 -12.79 16.60 5.38
CA GLU A 92 -13.70 17.62 4.84
C GLU A 92 -13.43 17.98 3.37
N ASN A 93 -12.20 17.80 2.88
CA ASN A 93 -11.78 18.11 1.51
C ASN A 93 -11.66 16.87 0.62
N ALA A 94 -11.47 15.69 1.22
CA ALA A 94 -11.17 14.46 0.50
C ALA A 94 -12.31 13.94 -0.40
N GLY A 95 -13.54 14.40 -0.16
CA GLY A 95 -14.69 14.07 -1.02
C GLY A 95 -15.02 12.58 -1.08
N CYS A 96 -14.79 11.84 0.01
CA CYS A 96 -15.04 10.40 0.06
C CYS A 96 -16.51 10.09 -0.27
N ALA A 97 -16.73 9.48 -1.44
CA ALA A 97 -18.02 8.98 -1.87
C ALA A 97 -18.07 7.48 -1.58
N PHE A 98 -18.80 7.07 -0.53
CA PHE A 98 -19.19 5.67 -0.43
C PHE A 98 -20.07 5.35 -1.62
N HIS A 99 -19.53 4.67 -2.63
CA HIS A 99 -20.36 4.04 -3.65
C HIS A 99 -21.15 2.92 -2.95
N VAL A 100 -22.39 3.25 -2.58
CA VAL A 100 -23.43 2.32 -2.13
C VAL A 100 -23.95 1.47 -3.28
#